data_AF-A0A8S3FMK4-F1
#
_entry.id   AF-A0A8S3FMK4-F1
#
_cell.length_a   1.000
_cell.length_b   1.000
_cell.length_c   1.000
_cell.angle_alpha   90.00
_cell.angle_beta   90.00
_cell.angle_gamma   90.00
#
_symmetry.space_group_name_H-M   'P 1'
#
loop_
_entity.id
_entity.type
_entity.pdbx_description
1 polymer ?
#
loop_
_entity_poly.entity_id
_entity_poly.type
_entity_poly.pdbx_seq_one_letter_code
_entity_poly.pdbx_strand_id
1 'polypeptide(L)'
;FQRPVLVILDRSIDLASLLHHTWSYQALAHDILDFKSNRVEIEEVDESIVLNDGQHPTKRRSYDLMQTDKFWKQQKGNPFPIVAESIQEELERYRQSEEEVKRLKTAMGIEGDPQDLASSQLNDMTSKLTSAVSSLPELLERKKLLDAHTNIATALLDQIKKRKLDIFFETEEKIMAKQVQEKILIEILSDPTAGTPEDKLRLFLIHYICTPMMTQTELDQYLTILREVNCTCLAAITYIKRWKSMNNMNIVTQEREGGTTTMGMFSNLVNKASKFAMDGVKNLVVKQYVSALA
;
A
#
# COMPACT_ATOMS: atom_id res chain seq x y z
N PHE A 1 -8.53 -40.75 0.38
CA PHE A 1 -8.44 -39.99 -0.88
C PHE A 1 -9.67 -39.12 -1.04
N GLN A 2 -9.54 -37.80 -0.92
CA GLN A 2 -10.59 -36.86 -1.32
C GLN A 2 -10.32 -36.43 -2.76
N ARG A 3 -11.34 -36.46 -3.61
CA ARG A 3 -11.25 -35.96 -4.99
C ARG A 3 -11.37 -34.43 -4.96
N PRO A 4 -10.59 -33.70 -5.77
CA PRO A 4 -10.71 -32.25 -5.85
C PRO A 4 -12.06 -31.85 -6.45
N VAL A 5 -12.63 -30.75 -5.96
CA VAL A 5 -13.84 -30.11 -6.48
C VAL A 5 -13.43 -28.85 -7.23
N LEU A 6 -13.92 -28.69 -8.47
CA LEU A 6 -13.79 -27.47 -9.25
C LEU A 6 -15.07 -26.66 -9.13
N VAL A 7 -14.98 -25.45 -8.57
CA VAL A 7 -16.11 -24.51 -8.49
C VAL A 7 -15.90 -23.43 -9.55
N ILE A 8 -16.85 -23.31 -10.46
CA ILE A 8 -16.86 -22.25 -11.49
C ILE A 8 -17.95 -21.26 -11.09
N LEU A 9 -17.56 -20.00 -10.90
CA LEU A 9 -18.44 -18.91 -10.49
C LEU A 9 -18.48 -17.85 -11.58
N ASP A 10 -19.66 -17.28 -11.81
CA ASP A 10 -19.80 -16.05 -12.57
C ASP A 10 -19.52 -14.86 -11.63
N ARG A 11 -18.79 -13.85 -12.12
CA ARG A 11 -18.51 -12.62 -11.38
C ARG A 11 -19.79 -11.86 -10.98
N SER A 12 -20.88 -12.07 -11.72
CA SER A 12 -22.19 -11.46 -11.44
C SER A 12 -22.78 -11.86 -10.08
N ILE A 13 -22.24 -12.87 -9.40
CA ILE A 13 -22.65 -13.27 -8.05
C ILE A 13 -22.30 -12.21 -6.99
N ASP A 14 -21.23 -11.43 -7.21
CA ASP A 14 -20.72 -10.45 -6.24
C ASP A 14 -19.96 -9.30 -6.91
N LEU A 15 -20.71 -8.27 -7.28
CA LEU A 15 -20.18 -7.01 -7.80
C LEU A 15 -19.72 -6.06 -6.70
N ALA A 16 -20.27 -6.16 -5.47
CA ALA A 16 -19.88 -5.26 -4.38
C ALA A 16 -18.39 -5.43 -4.04
N SER A 17 -17.92 -6.68 -3.95
CA SER A 17 -16.50 -6.95 -3.71
C SER A 17 -15.55 -6.54 -4.84
N LEU A 18 -16.03 -6.22 -6.05
CA LEU A 18 -15.17 -5.62 -7.10
C LEU A 18 -14.94 -4.14 -6.88
N LEU A 19 -15.94 -3.47 -6.33
CA LEU A 19 -15.95 -2.03 -6.17
C LEU A 19 -15.35 -1.62 -4.82
N HIS A 20 -15.35 -2.54 -3.85
CA HIS A 20 -14.82 -2.32 -2.52
C HIS A 20 -13.36 -1.85 -2.54
N HIS A 21 -13.05 -0.78 -1.82
CA HIS A 21 -11.68 -0.41 -1.54
C HIS A 21 -11.02 -1.52 -0.73
N THR A 22 -9.81 -1.89 -1.12
CA THR A 22 -9.10 -3.00 -0.48
C THR A 22 -8.06 -2.49 0.48
N TRP A 23 -7.76 -3.27 1.53
CA TRP A 23 -6.82 -2.86 2.58
C TRP A 23 -5.61 -3.81 2.72
N SER A 24 -5.52 -4.85 1.89
CA SER A 24 -4.34 -5.71 1.84
C SER A 24 -3.27 -5.08 0.95
N TYR A 25 -2.00 -5.34 1.25
CA TYR A 25 -0.89 -4.66 0.57
C TYR A 25 -0.91 -4.83 -0.95
N GLN A 26 -1.15 -6.04 -1.45
CA GLN A 26 -1.23 -6.30 -2.89
C GLN A 26 -2.41 -5.62 -3.56
N ALA A 27 -3.59 -5.73 -2.95
CA ALA A 27 -4.80 -5.22 -3.56
C ALA A 27 -4.80 -3.68 -3.54
N LEU A 28 -4.30 -3.08 -2.45
CA LEU A 28 -4.12 -1.64 -2.30
C LEU A 28 -3.10 -1.10 -3.32
N ALA A 29 -1.96 -1.78 -3.51
CA ALA A 29 -0.99 -1.45 -4.55
C ALA A 29 -1.61 -1.52 -5.95
N HIS A 30 -2.46 -2.50 -6.22
CA HIS A 30 -3.14 -2.65 -7.50
C HIS A 30 -4.22 -1.60 -7.73
N ASP A 31 -4.95 -1.21 -6.69
CA ASP A 31 -6.11 -0.31 -6.79
C ASP A 31 -5.68 1.17 -6.87
N ILE A 32 -4.56 1.52 -6.25
CA ILE A 32 -4.15 2.92 -6.07
C ILE A 32 -2.96 3.30 -6.94
N LEU A 33 -2.03 2.38 -7.19
CA LEU A 33 -0.83 2.62 -8.00
C LEU A 33 -0.99 1.99 -9.39
N ASP A 34 -0.18 2.41 -10.36
CA ASP A 34 -0.18 1.77 -11.68
C ASP A 34 0.54 0.41 -11.58
N PHE A 35 -0.21 -0.61 -11.19
CA PHE A 35 0.25 -1.98 -11.06
C PHE A 35 -0.11 -2.79 -12.31
N LYS A 36 0.89 -3.13 -13.12
CA LYS A 36 0.71 -3.96 -14.32
C LYS A 36 1.82 -4.99 -14.42
N SER A 37 1.48 -6.24 -14.73
CA SER A 37 2.47 -7.30 -14.96
C SER A 37 3.48 -7.51 -13.81
N ASN A 38 3.02 -7.44 -12.56
CA ASN A 38 3.85 -7.49 -11.34
C ASN A 38 4.85 -6.32 -11.21
N ARG A 39 4.58 -5.20 -11.85
CA ARG A 39 5.36 -3.98 -11.76
C ARG A 39 4.50 -2.84 -11.27
N VAL A 40 5.04 -2.06 -10.33
CA VAL A 40 4.42 -0.84 -9.82
C VAL A 40 5.20 0.35 -10.35
N GLU A 41 4.51 1.28 -11.00
CA GLU A 41 5.08 2.58 -11.38
C GLU A 41 4.64 3.67 -10.40
N ILE A 42 5.62 4.41 -9.88
CA ILE A 42 5.43 5.51 -8.93
C ILE A 42 6.01 6.78 -9.55
N GLU A 43 5.20 7.83 -9.61
CA GLU A 43 5.66 9.17 -9.96
C GLU A 43 6.18 9.86 -8.71
N GLU A 44 7.50 10.07 -8.65
CA GLU A 44 8.14 10.88 -7.61
C GLU A 44 8.41 12.28 -8.16
N VAL A 45 8.11 13.30 -7.36
CA VAL A 45 8.46 14.69 -7.68
C VAL A 45 9.91 14.92 -7.29
N ASP A 46 10.76 15.30 -8.24
CA ASP A 46 12.16 15.58 -7.95
C ASP A 46 12.32 17.01 -7.41
N GLU A 47 12.21 17.14 -6.09
CA GLU A 47 12.36 18.42 -5.38
C GLU A 47 13.76 19.05 -5.57
N SER A 48 14.76 18.30 -6.04
CA SER A 48 16.12 18.81 -6.23
C SER A 48 16.29 19.63 -7.51
N ILE A 49 15.34 19.53 -8.45
CA ILE A 49 15.38 20.23 -9.73
C ILE A 49 14.20 21.18 -9.80
N VAL A 50 14.47 22.49 -9.81
CA VAL A 50 13.45 23.53 -10.06
C VAL A 50 13.54 23.90 -11.54
N LEU A 51 12.47 23.63 -12.30
CA LEU A 51 12.36 24.12 -13.67
C LEU A 51 12.11 25.64 -13.65
N ASN A 52 12.39 26.31 -14.76
CA ASN A 52 12.28 27.78 -14.90
C ASN A 52 10.89 28.36 -14.56
N ASP A 53 9.86 27.52 -14.47
CA ASP A 53 8.48 27.87 -14.15
C ASP A 53 8.07 27.52 -12.69
N GLY A 54 9.04 27.23 -11.82
CA GLY A 54 8.80 26.83 -10.42
C GLY A 54 8.23 25.42 -10.25
N GLN A 55 8.13 24.63 -11.33
CA GLN A 55 7.69 23.24 -11.31
C GLN A 55 8.86 22.28 -11.13
N HIS A 56 8.65 21.21 -10.37
CA HIS A 56 9.61 20.13 -10.21
C HIS A 56 9.32 19.01 -11.23
N PRO A 57 10.33 18.45 -11.92
CA PRO A 57 10.12 17.38 -12.87
C PRO A 57 9.67 16.11 -12.15
N THR A 58 8.68 15.41 -12.71
CA THR A 58 8.23 14.11 -12.21
C THR A 58 9.08 13.00 -12.81
N LYS A 59 9.71 12.19 -11.95
CA LYS A 59 10.48 11.01 -12.34
C LYS A 59 9.66 9.76 -12.05
N ARG A 60 9.39 8.97 -13.09
CA ARG A 60 8.78 7.64 -12.93
C ARG A 60 9.82 6.64 -12.47
N ARG A 61 9.59 6.01 -11.31
CA ARG A 61 10.32 4.82 -10.87
C ARG A 61 9.44 3.60 -11.03
N SER A 62 10.03 2.53 -11.53
CA SER A 62 9.37 1.23 -11.63
C SER A 62 9.98 0.25 -10.63
N TYR A 63 9.12 -0.49 -9.95
CA TYR A 63 9.49 -1.51 -8.97
C TYR A 63 8.88 -2.84 -9.39
N ASP A 64 9.72 -3.86 -9.58
CA ASP A 64 9.30 -5.21 -9.95
C ASP A 64 9.06 -6.07 -8.70
N LEU A 65 7.83 -6.57 -8.54
CA LEU A 65 7.38 -7.37 -7.40
C LEU A 65 7.38 -8.86 -7.76
N MET A 66 8.57 -9.46 -7.73
CA MET A 66 8.77 -10.86 -8.13
C MET A 66 8.40 -11.87 -7.04
N GLN A 67 8.09 -13.11 -7.42
CA GLN A 67 7.83 -14.20 -6.45
C GLN A 67 9.08 -14.65 -5.68
N THR A 68 10.26 -14.26 -6.16
CA THR A 68 11.55 -14.50 -5.49
C THR A 68 11.75 -13.58 -4.28
N ASP A 69 11.02 -12.46 -4.22
CA ASP A 69 11.04 -11.55 -3.10
C ASP A 69 10.36 -12.20 -1.88
N LYS A 70 11.16 -12.50 -0.87
CA LYS A 70 10.71 -13.13 0.38
C LYS A 70 9.75 -12.23 1.14
N PHE A 71 10.00 -10.92 1.16
CA PHE A 71 9.16 -9.95 1.86
C PHE A 71 7.79 -9.87 1.18
N TRP A 72 7.77 -9.66 -0.13
CA TRP A 72 6.52 -9.61 -0.91
C TRP A 72 5.70 -10.90 -0.75
N LYS A 73 6.35 -12.07 -0.86
CA LYS A 73 5.66 -13.37 -0.73
C LYS A 73 4.96 -13.53 0.62
N GLN A 74 5.55 -13.02 1.70
CA GLN A 74 5.01 -13.09 3.05
C GLN A 74 3.94 -12.03 3.32
N GLN A 75 4.14 -10.81 2.82
CA GLN A 75 3.35 -9.64 3.22
C GLN A 75 2.23 -9.25 2.23
N LYS A 76 2.25 -9.73 0.98
CA LYS A 76 1.29 -9.33 -0.08
C LYS A 76 -0.19 -9.42 0.33
N GLY A 77 -0.56 -10.43 1.11
CA GLY A 77 -1.94 -10.67 1.54
C GLY A 77 -2.31 -9.99 2.86
N ASN A 78 -1.34 -9.44 3.59
CA ASN A 78 -1.58 -8.87 4.91
C ASN A 78 -2.18 -7.46 4.81
N PRO A 79 -2.99 -7.05 5.81
CA PRO A 79 -3.44 -5.67 5.93
C PRO A 79 -2.28 -4.68 5.91
N PHE A 80 -2.44 -3.56 5.21
CA PHE A 80 -1.42 -2.53 5.05
C PHE A 80 -0.77 -2.05 6.36
N PRO A 81 -1.52 -1.86 7.48
CA PRO A 81 -0.90 -1.49 8.75
C PRO A 81 0.12 -2.51 9.27
N ILE A 82 -0.16 -3.80 9.11
CA ILE A 82 0.76 -4.88 9.51
C ILE A 82 2.00 -4.88 8.61
N VAL A 83 1.81 -4.62 7.32
CA VAL A 83 2.94 -4.52 6.38
C VAL A 83 3.84 -3.34 6.72
N ALA A 84 3.28 -2.17 7.05
CA ALA A 84 4.07 -1.01 7.48
C ALA A 84 4.91 -1.30 8.73
N GLU A 85 4.35 -2.03 9.71
CA GLU A 85 5.08 -2.50 10.89
C GLU A 85 6.20 -3.48 10.52
N SER A 86 5.92 -4.43 9.62
CA SER A 86 6.92 -5.39 9.16
C SER A 86 8.05 -4.73 8.37
N ILE A 87 7.79 -3.69 7.58
CA ILE A 87 8.85 -2.91 6.89
C ILE A 87 9.76 -2.27 7.94
N GLN A 88 9.18 -1.68 8.99
CA GLN A 88 9.96 -1.03 10.05
C GLN A 88 10.84 -2.02 10.80
N GLU A 89 10.31 -3.19 11.15
CA GLU A 89 11.10 -4.25 11.80
C GLU A 89 12.25 -4.74 10.90
N GLU A 90 11.98 -4.91 9.61
CA GLU A 90 12.98 -5.37 8.65
C GLU A 90 14.09 -4.34 8.42
N LEU A 91 13.74 -3.05 8.43
CA LEU A 91 14.68 -1.93 8.39
C LEU A 91 15.58 -1.87 9.60
N GLU A 92 15.02 -2.09 10.79
CA GLU A 92 15.80 -2.15 12.03
C GLU A 92 16.76 -3.34 12.03
N ARG A 93 16.31 -4.52 11.59
CA ARG A 93 17.18 -5.70 11.42
C ARG A 93 18.31 -5.45 10.42
N TYR A 94 18.01 -4.78 9.31
CA TYR A 94 19.02 -4.41 8.31
C TYR A 94 20.07 -3.47 8.91
N ARG A 95 19.65 -2.43 9.65
CA ARG A 95 20.57 -1.49 10.31
C ARG A 95 21.52 -2.19 11.28
N GLN A 96 21.01 -3.12 12.09
CA GLN A 96 21.84 -3.92 13.00
C GLN A 96 22.89 -4.74 12.26
N SER A 97 22.51 -5.39 11.15
CA SER A 97 23.46 -6.14 10.32
C SER A 97 24.49 -5.23 9.64
N GLU A 98 24.10 -4.04 9.18
CA GLU A 98 25.01 -3.06 8.58
C GLU A 98 26.02 -2.51 9.61
N GLU A 99 25.58 -2.24 10.83
CA GLU A 99 26.45 -1.82 11.95
C GLU A 99 27.44 -2.90 12.35
N GLU A 100 27.02 -4.17 12.39
CA GLU A 100 27.91 -5.30 12.66
C GLU A 100 29.00 -5.42 11.59
N VAL A 101 28.64 -5.34 10.31
CA VAL A 101 29.59 -5.35 9.20
C VAL A 101 30.56 -4.17 9.30
N LYS A 102 30.05 -2.96 9.60
CA LYS A 102 30.89 -1.76 9.78
C LYS A 102 31.86 -1.93 10.95
N ARG A 103 31.39 -2.49 12.08
CA ARG A 103 32.22 -2.79 13.26
C ARG A 103 33.31 -3.80 12.93
N LEU A 104 32.97 -4.88 12.22
CA LEU A 104 33.95 -5.89 11.78
C LEU A 104 35.01 -5.27 10.85
N LYS A 105 34.59 -4.39 9.93
CA LYS A 105 35.50 -3.64 9.06
C LYS A 105 36.44 -2.72 9.85
N THR A 106 35.93 -1.99 10.84
CA THR A 106 36.75 -1.10 11.68
C THR A 106 37.68 -1.88 12.61
N ALA A 107 37.22 -2.99 13.18
CA ALA A 107 38.01 -3.84 14.09
C ALA A 107 39.22 -4.51 13.41
N MET A 108 39.19 -4.67 12.08
CA MET A 108 40.32 -5.19 11.30
C MET A 108 41.33 -4.12 10.85
N GLY A 109 41.16 -2.84 11.23
CA GLY A 109 42.27 -1.88 11.23
C GLY A 109 42.99 -1.68 9.90
N ILE A 110 42.30 -1.29 8.82
CA ILE A 110 42.97 -0.73 7.63
C ILE A 110 43.61 0.67 7.91
N GLU A 111 43.42 1.23 9.11
CA GLU A 111 44.02 2.52 9.53
C GLU A 111 44.72 2.49 10.92
N GLY A 112 44.90 1.33 11.56
CA GLY A 112 45.48 1.27 12.92
C GLY A 112 46.43 0.10 13.14
N ASP A 113 47.63 0.40 13.64
CA ASP A 113 48.79 -0.49 13.81
C ASP A 113 48.42 -1.82 14.53
N PRO A 114 48.77 -3.00 13.99
CA PRO A 114 48.23 -4.30 14.41
C PRO A 114 49.02 -4.95 15.56
N GLN A 115 49.42 -4.18 16.58
CA GLN A 115 50.40 -4.67 17.56
C GLN A 115 49.81 -5.29 18.85
N ASP A 116 48.51 -5.12 19.15
CA ASP A 116 47.96 -5.50 20.48
C ASP A 116 46.71 -6.42 20.48
N LEU A 117 46.36 -7.07 19.36
CA LEU A 117 45.23 -8.01 19.32
C LEU A 117 45.68 -9.47 19.53
N ALA A 118 45.17 -10.13 20.56
CA ALA A 118 45.46 -11.53 20.87
C ALA A 118 45.11 -12.45 19.68
N SER A 119 46.00 -13.38 19.36
CA SER A 119 45.94 -14.27 18.19
C SER A 119 44.70 -15.17 18.12
N SER A 120 44.03 -15.47 19.25
CA SER A 120 42.75 -16.19 19.26
C SER A 120 41.55 -15.30 18.90
N GLN A 121 41.59 -14.00 19.24
CA GLN A 121 40.56 -13.03 18.88
C GLN A 121 40.65 -12.64 17.39
N LEU A 122 41.87 -12.63 16.83
CA LEU A 122 42.11 -12.42 15.41
C LEU A 122 41.50 -13.52 14.52
N ASN A 123 41.61 -14.79 14.90
CA ASN A 123 41.05 -15.90 14.13
C ASN A 123 39.51 -15.88 14.12
N ASP A 124 38.86 -15.57 15.26
CA ASP A 124 37.41 -15.46 15.36
C ASP A 124 36.86 -14.20 14.66
N MET A 125 37.62 -13.09 14.65
CA MET A 125 37.30 -11.91 13.84
C MET A 125 37.50 -12.16 12.34
N THR A 126 38.53 -12.90 11.94
CA THR A 126 38.81 -13.21 10.53
C THR A 126 37.75 -14.15 9.95
N SER A 127 37.28 -15.13 10.71
CA SER A 127 36.18 -16.02 10.29
C SER A 127 34.86 -15.26 10.17
N LYS A 128 34.52 -14.41 11.16
CA LYS A 128 33.33 -13.54 11.12
C LYS A 128 33.39 -12.55 9.97
N LEU A 129 34.56 -11.98 9.67
CA LEU A 129 34.74 -11.08 8.53
C LEU A 129 34.62 -11.84 7.20
N THR A 130 35.22 -13.02 7.07
CA THR A 130 35.10 -13.84 5.85
C THR A 130 33.63 -14.20 5.58
N SER A 131 32.88 -14.54 6.63
CA SER A 131 31.42 -14.76 6.55
C SER A 131 30.67 -13.47 6.16
N ALA A 132 30.98 -12.35 6.81
CA ALA A 132 30.34 -11.06 6.56
C ALA A 132 30.57 -10.57 5.12
N VAL A 133 31.81 -10.70 4.62
CA VAL A 133 32.19 -10.37 3.24
C VAL A 133 31.45 -11.26 2.24
N SER A 134 31.28 -12.54 2.55
CA SER A 134 30.51 -13.46 1.72
C SER A 134 29.01 -13.13 1.69
N SER A 135 28.46 -12.56 2.77
CA SER A 135 27.06 -12.14 2.87
C SER A 135 26.77 -10.71 2.40
N LEU A 136 27.80 -9.91 2.07
CA LEU A 136 27.63 -8.53 1.58
C LEU A 136 26.70 -8.42 0.35
N PRO A 137 26.83 -9.29 -0.69
CA PRO A 137 25.93 -9.22 -1.84
C PRO A 137 24.47 -9.46 -1.46
N GLU A 138 24.21 -10.41 -0.57
CA GLU A 138 22.86 -10.71 -0.06
C GLU A 138 22.30 -9.52 0.74
N LEU A 139 23.14 -8.87 1.56
CA LEU A 139 22.74 -7.70 2.34
C LEU A 139 22.41 -6.49 1.44
N LEU A 140 23.17 -6.28 0.36
CA LEU A 140 22.88 -5.24 -0.64
C LEU A 140 21.60 -5.51 -1.43
N GLU A 141 21.36 -6.77 -1.83
CA GLU A 141 20.11 -7.15 -2.51
C GLU A 141 18.90 -6.97 -1.58
N ARG A 142 19.03 -7.40 -0.31
CA ARG A 142 18.01 -7.19 0.71
C ARG A 142 17.72 -5.70 0.93
N LYS A 143 18.75 -4.86 0.98
CA LYS A 143 18.59 -3.40 1.04
C LYS A 143 17.76 -2.88 -0.13
N LYS A 144 18.11 -3.27 -1.35
CA LYS A 144 17.42 -2.83 -2.57
C LYS A 144 15.94 -3.18 -2.55
N LEU A 145 15.59 -4.41 -2.13
CA LEU A 145 14.18 -4.84 -2.01
C LEU A 145 13.46 -4.08 -0.90
N LEU A 146 14.10 -3.87 0.24
CA LEU A 146 13.53 -3.14 1.36
C LEU A 146 13.30 -1.66 1.01
N ASP A 147 14.24 -1.02 0.32
CA ASP A 147 14.10 0.35 -0.19
C ASP A 147 12.93 0.45 -1.18
N ALA A 148 12.77 -0.54 -2.07
CA ALA A 148 11.63 -0.61 -2.98
C ALA A 148 10.29 -0.69 -2.23
N HIS A 149 10.16 -1.60 -1.27
CA HIS A 149 8.95 -1.74 -0.47
C HIS A 149 8.66 -0.51 0.40
N THR A 150 9.71 0.15 0.90
CA THR A 150 9.60 1.40 1.64
C THR A 150 9.02 2.49 0.75
N ASN A 151 9.54 2.68 -0.46
CA ASN A 151 9.03 3.67 -1.40
C ASN A 151 7.58 3.39 -1.83
N ILE A 152 7.24 2.12 -2.10
CA ILE A 152 5.87 1.71 -2.39
C ILE A 152 4.94 2.02 -1.22
N ALA A 153 5.34 1.69 0.02
CA ALA A 153 4.53 1.95 1.20
C ALA A 153 4.34 3.46 1.45
N THR A 154 5.37 4.28 1.22
CA THR A 154 5.25 5.75 1.30
C THR A 154 4.23 6.25 0.27
N ALA A 155 4.37 5.85 -0.99
CA ALA A 155 3.47 6.30 -2.05
C ALA A 155 2.01 5.88 -1.79
N LEU A 156 1.80 4.66 -1.29
CA LEU A 156 0.48 4.19 -0.87
C LEU A 156 -0.10 5.06 0.25
N LEU A 157 0.68 5.31 1.28
CA LEU A 157 0.27 6.10 2.43
C LEU A 157 -0.07 7.55 2.04
N ASP A 158 0.68 8.14 1.11
CA ASP A 158 0.41 9.48 0.58
C ASP A 158 -0.90 9.53 -0.19
N GLN A 159 -1.17 8.53 -1.03
CA GLN A 159 -2.43 8.43 -1.76
C GLN A 159 -3.63 8.19 -0.83
N ILE A 160 -3.47 7.30 0.17
CA ILE A 160 -4.50 7.06 1.19
C ILE A 160 -4.86 8.37 1.90
N LYS A 161 -3.87 9.15 2.35
CA LYS A 161 -4.10 10.43 3.02
C LYS A 161 -4.72 11.45 2.08
N LYS A 162 -4.18 11.59 0.86
CA LYS A 162 -4.65 12.56 -0.14
C LYS A 162 -6.11 12.35 -0.50
N ARG A 163 -6.54 11.09 -0.62
CA ARG A 163 -7.92 10.71 -1.01
C ARG A 163 -8.81 10.37 0.19
N LYS A 164 -8.29 10.37 1.42
CA LYS A 164 -8.98 9.93 2.65
C LYS A 164 -9.61 8.54 2.51
N LEU A 165 -8.88 7.59 1.89
CA LEU A 165 -9.42 6.26 1.55
C LEU A 165 -9.79 5.41 2.76
N ASP A 166 -9.25 5.73 3.93
CA ASP A 166 -9.65 5.16 5.21
C ASP A 166 -11.15 5.35 5.49
N ILE A 167 -11.68 6.54 5.19
CA ILE A 167 -13.10 6.88 5.39
C ILE A 167 -13.97 6.09 4.40
N PHE A 168 -13.52 5.96 3.15
CA PHE A 168 -14.23 5.17 2.13
C PHE A 168 -14.30 3.71 2.53
N PHE A 169 -13.15 3.09 2.83
CA PHE A 169 -13.06 1.69 3.26
C PHE A 169 -13.96 1.41 4.47
N GLU A 170 -13.89 2.24 5.52
CA GLU A 170 -14.71 2.06 6.72
C GLU A 170 -16.21 2.16 6.41
N THR A 171 -16.59 3.13 5.59
CA THR A 171 -18.00 3.34 5.22
C THR A 171 -18.53 2.19 4.39
N GLU A 172 -17.73 1.67 3.45
CA GLU A 172 -18.09 0.53 2.62
C GLU A 172 -18.25 -0.75 3.44
N GLU A 173 -17.34 -1.04 4.37
CA GLU A 173 -17.48 -2.17 5.30
C GLU A 173 -18.79 -2.08 6.10
N LYS A 174 -19.14 -0.87 6.59
CA LYS A 174 -20.42 -0.63 7.27
C LYS A 174 -21.62 -0.83 6.35
N ILE A 175 -21.53 -0.44 5.08
CA ILE A 175 -22.58 -0.68 4.08
C ILE A 175 -22.77 -2.19 3.84
N MET A 176 -21.67 -2.91 3.64
CA MET A 176 -21.68 -4.35 3.37
C MET A 176 -22.15 -5.15 4.59
N ALA A 177 -21.87 -4.66 5.80
CA ALA A 177 -22.40 -5.18 7.06
C ALA A 177 -23.86 -4.77 7.34
N LYS A 178 -24.50 -3.98 6.47
CA LYS A 178 -25.86 -3.44 6.61
C LYS A 178 -26.06 -2.54 7.85
N GLN A 179 -25.01 -1.81 8.23
CA GLN A 179 -24.96 -0.95 9.42
C GLN A 179 -24.81 0.55 9.10
N VAL A 180 -24.89 0.95 7.82
CA VAL A 180 -24.62 2.34 7.43
C VAL A 180 -25.77 3.29 7.79
N GLN A 181 -25.40 4.54 8.09
CA GLN A 181 -26.32 5.67 8.19
C GLN A 181 -26.23 6.50 6.90
N GLU A 182 -27.36 6.74 6.23
CA GLU A 182 -27.42 7.48 4.95
C GLU A 182 -26.79 8.88 5.02
N LYS A 183 -26.89 9.53 6.18
CA LYS A 183 -26.31 10.87 6.39
C LYS A 183 -24.80 10.90 6.16
N ILE A 184 -24.07 9.90 6.66
CA ILE A 184 -22.61 9.80 6.53
C ILE A 184 -22.22 9.64 5.05
N LEU A 185 -23.01 8.88 4.29
CA LEU A 185 -22.79 8.68 2.86
C LEU A 185 -22.90 10.00 2.08
N ILE A 186 -23.94 10.78 2.33
CA ILE A 186 -24.15 12.09 1.68
C ILE A 186 -23.01 13.07 2.02
N GLU A 187 -22.54 13.07 3.28
CA GLU A 187 -21.42 13.90 3.72
C GLU A 187 -20.13 13.57 2.96
N ILE A 188 -19.79 12.29 2.83
CA ILE A 188 -18.58 11.84 2.09
C ILE A 188 -18.69 12.14 0.60
N LEU A 189 -19.86 11.86 -0.01
CA LEU A 189 -20.07 12.11 -1.43
C LEU A 189 -19.99 13.61 -1.76
N SER A 190 -20.46 14.47 -0.85
CA SER A 190 -20.45 15.92 -1.04
C SER A 190 -19.09 16.59 -0.73
N ASP A 191 -18.19 15.94 0.04
CA ASP A 191 -16.90 16.54 0.41
C ASP A 191 -15.97 16.67 -0.81
N PRO A 192 -15.64 17.88 -1.31
CA PRO A 192 -14.79 18.05 -2.47
C PRO A 192 -13.32 17.63 -2.23
N THR A 193 -12.93 17.45 -0.97
CA THR A 193 -11.57 17.08 -0.57
C THR A 193 -11.39 15.57 -0.34
N ALA A 194 -12.47 14.80 -0.34
CA ALA A 194 -12.45 13.35 -0.12
C ALA A 194 -12.59 12.58 -1.43
N GLY A 195 -11.62 11.71 -1.71
CA GLY A 195 -11.64 10.79 -2.84
C GLY A 195 -11.60 11.45 -4.21
N THR A 196 -11.46 10.59 -5.22
CA THR A 196 -11.67 10.95 -6.63
C THR A 196 -13.15 10.79 -7.01
N PRO A 197 -13.59 11.31 -8.17
CA PRO A 197 -14.93 11.02 -8.69
C PRO A 197 -15.21 9.52 -8.85
N GLU A 198 -14.18 8.71 -9.09
CA GLU A 198 -14.27 7.25 -9.18
C GLU A 198 -14.53 6.61 -7.81
N ASP A 199 -13.82 7.05 -6.76
CA ASP A 199 -14.01 6.55 -5.39
C ASP A 199 -15.43 6.78 -4.89
N LYS A 200 -15.95 7.97 -5.17
CA LYS A 200 -17.34 8.35 -4.83
C LYS A 200 -18.35 7.53 -5.60
N LEU A 201 -18.09 7.26 -6.88
CA LEU A 201 -18.95 6.38 -7.67
C LEU A 201 -18.94 4.95 -7.10
N ARG A 202 -17.77 4.39 -6.81
CA ARG A 202 -17.63 3.05 -6.22
C ARG A 202 -18.42 2.93 -4.92
N LEU A 203 -18.25 3.88 -4.01
CA LEU A 203 -18.97 3.96 -2.74
C LEU A 203 -20.49 3.97 -2.95
N PHE A 204 -20.99 4.84 -3.85
CA PHE A 204 -22.41 4.90 -4.18
C PHE A 204 -22.92 3.59 -4.78
N LEU A 205 -22.17 2.97 -5.69
CA LEU A 205 -22.55 1.73 -6.34
C LEU A 205 -22.62 0.56 -5.33
N ILE A 206 -21.69 0.48 -4.39
CA ILE A 206 -21.72 -0.50 -3.28
C ILE A 206 -22.99 -0.28 -2.46
N HIS A 207 -23.28 0.96 -2.07
CA HIS A 207 -24.52 1.30 -1.36
C HIS A 207 -25.76 0.88 -2.16
N TYR A 208 -25.80 1.20 -3.45
CA TYR A 208 -26.93 0.83 -4.31
C TYR A 208 -27.09 -0.70 -4.44
N ILE A 209 -26.00 -1.47 -4.50
CA ILE A 209 -26.04 -2.94 -4.57
C ILE A 209 -26.53 -3.54 -3.24
N CYS A 210 -26.05 -3.03 -2.11
CA CYS A 210 -26.36 -3.57 -0.78
C CYS A 210 -27.72 -3.13 -0.23
N THR A 211 -28.26 -1.98 -0.67
CA THR A 211 -29.57 -1.48 -0.26
C THR A 211 -30.68 -2.24 -1.00
N PRO A 212 -31.61 -2.96 -0.34
CA PRO A 212 -32.60 -3.80 -1.03
C PRO A 212 -33.53 -3.03 -1.97
N MET A 213 -34.07 -1.91 -1.48
CA MET A 213 -34.99 -1.03 -2.20
C MET A 213 -34.52 0.41 -2.06
N MET A 214 -34.41 1.12 -3.17
CA MET A 214 -34.11 2.55 -3.20
C MET A 214 -35.14 3.23 -4.10
N THR A 215 -35.76 4.28 -3.60
CA THR A 215 -36.76 5.05 -4.36
C THR A 215 -36.09 5.84 -5.49
N GLN A 216 -36.89 6.21 -6.50
CA GLN A 216 -36.39 7.02 -7.60
C GLN A 216 -35.95 8.42 -7.12
N THR A 217 -36.63 8.99 -6.12
CA THR A 217 -36.29 10.28 -5.53
C THR A 217 -34.93 10.26 -4.83
N GLU A 218 -34.64 9.26 -3.98
CA GLU A 218 -33.35 9.11 -3.32
C GLU A 218 -32.22 8.94 -4.34
N LEU A 219 -32.48 8.11 -5.35
CA LEU A 219 -31.54 7.88 -6.44
C LEU A 219 -31.22 9.17 -7.20
N ASP A 220 -32.23 9.99 -7.51
CA ASP A 220 -32.02 11.27 -8.20
C ASP A 220 -31.27 12.30 -7.32
N GLN A 221 -31.43 12.25 -6.00
CA GLN A 221 -30.61 13.03 -5.07
C GLN A 221 -29.13 12.64 -5.16
N TYR A 222 -28.80 11.33 -5.07
CA TYR A 222 -27.43 10.87 -5.20
C TYR A 222 -26.83 11.18 -6.58
N LEU A 223 -27.62 11.05 -7.66
CA LEU A 223 -27.19 11.41 -9.01
C LEU A 223 -26.88 12.90 -9.17
N THR A 224 -27.62 13.76 -8.47
CA THR A 224 -27.37 15.20 -8.47
C THR A 224 -26.03 15.51 -7.80
N ILE A 225 -25.79 14.94 -6.61
CA ILE A 225 -24.51 15.08 -5.89
C ILE A 225 -23.34 14.57 -6.75
N LEU A 226 -23.47 13.39 -7.35
CA LEU A 226 -22.39 12.84 -8.20
C LEU A 226 -22.08 13.71 -9.42
N ARG A 227 -23.09 14.35 -10.02
CA ARG A 227 -22.88 15.31 -11.12
C ARG A 227 -22.15 16.57 -10.67
N GLU A 228 -22.46 17.08 -9.48
CA GLU A 228 -21.79 18.25 -8.90
C GLU A 228 -20.29 18.00 -8.66
N VAL A 229 -19.91 16.76 -8.33
CA VAL A 229 -18.49 16.35 -8.18
C VAL A 229 -17.87 15.91 -9.52
N ASN A 230 -18.47 16.27 -10.66
CA ASN A 230 -17.97 15.94 -12.00
C ASN A 230 -17.81 14.42 -12.27
N CYS A 231 -18.62 13.57 -11.65
CA CYS A 231 -18.64 12.14 -11.96
C CYS A 231 -19.40 11.90 -13.27
N THR A 232 -18.69 11.56 -14.35
CA THR A 232 -19.23 11.48 -15.72
C THR A 232 -19.72 10.09 -16.13
N CYS A 233 -19.39 9.05 -15.36
CA CYS A 233 -19.63 7.63 -15.70
C CYS A 233 -21.04 7.13 -15.33
N LEU A 234 -22.09 7.90 -15.65
CA LEU A 234 -23.50 7.53 -15.42
C LEU A 234 -23.94 6.22 -16.11
N ALA A 235 -23.20 5.78 -17.13
CA ALA A 235 -23.41 4.49 -17.80
C ALA A 235 -23.26 3.30 -16.82
N ALA A 236 -22.32 3.39 -15.86
CA ALA A 236 -22.11 2.35 -14.85
C ALA A 236 -23.36 2.15 -13.97
N ILE A 237 -24.00 3.26 -13.60
CA ILE A 237 -25.23 3.25 -12.80
C ILE A 237 -26.36 2.58 -13.59
N THR A 238 -26.50 2.88 -14.88
CA THR A 238 -27.50 2.25 -15.74
C THR A 238 -27.31 0.73 -15.84
N TYR A 239 -26.05 0.28 -15.96
CA TYR A 239 -25.72 -1.14 -15.96
C TYR A 239 -26.09 -1.81 -14.63
N ILE A 240 -25.71 -1.21 -13.50
CA ILE A 240 -25.99 -1.78 -12.17
C ILE A 240 -27.49 -1.78 -11.86
N LYS A 241 -28.26 -0.78 -12.30
CA LYS A 241 -29.74 -0.82 -12.24
C LYS A 241 -30.31 -2.05 -12.94
N ARG A 242 -29.85 -2.33 -14.18
CA ARG A 242 -30.28 -3.52 -14.94
C ARG A 242 -29.87 -4.82 -14.24
N TRP A 243 -28.61 -4.90 -13.79
CA TRP A 243 -28.11 -6.05 -13.06
C TRP A 243 -28.93 -6.33 -11.80
N LYS A 244 -29.20 -5.30 -10.98
CA LYS A 244 -29.99 -5.43 -9.75
C LYS A 244 -31.43 -5.87 -10.03
N SER A 245 -32.04 -5.37 -11.10
CA SER A 245 -33.37 -5.83 -11.54
C SER A 245 -33.40 -7.31 -11.91
N MET A 246 -32.34 -7.84 -12.52
CA MET A 246 -32.23 -9.27 -12.85
C MET A 246 -31.91 -10.11 -11.60
N ASN A 247 -31.06 -9.59 -10.71
CA ASN A 247 -30.59 -10.34 -9.56
C ASN A 247 -31.62 -10.39 -8.41
N ASN A 248 -32.44 -9.35 -8.25
CA ASN A 248 -33.55 -9.35 -7.28
C ASN A 248 -34.61 -10.44 -7.56
N MET A 249 -34.62 -11.06 -8.74
CA MET A 249 -35.43 -12.26 -9.02
C MET A 249 -34.82 -13.55 -8.43
N ASN A 250 -33.55 -13.55 -8.00
CA ASN A 250 -32.77 -14.73 -7.63
C ASN A 250 -32.30 -14.79 -6.17
N ILE A 251 -32.60 -13.79 -5.32
CA ILE A 251 -32.04 -13.75 -3.95
C ILE A 251 -32.83 -14.65 -3.00
N VAL A 252 -32.41 -15.91 -2.91
CA VAL A 252 -32.50 -16.72 -1.69
C VAL A 252 -31.27 -16.39 -0.84
N THR A 253 -31.56 -15.85 0.35
CA THR A 253 -30.70 -15.61 1.52
C THR A 253 -29.31 -16.25 1.55
N GLN A 254 -28.28 -15.40 1.62
CA GLN A 254 -27.00 -15.75 2.25
C GLN A 254 -26.58 -14.62 3.21
N GLU A 255 -26.61 -14.92 4.50
CA GLU A 255 -26.02 -14.09 5.56
C GLU A 255 -24.50 -14.22 5.48
N ARG A 256 -23.81 -13.09 5.29
CA ARG A 256 -22.35 -13.00 5.40
C ARG A 256 -22.00 -12.50 6.79
N GLU A 257 -21.47 -13.38 7.63
CA GLU A 257 -20.74 -13.03 8.85
C GLU A 257 -19.24 -12.97 8.53
N GLY A 258 -18.58 -11.84 8.82
CA GLY A 258 -17.13 -11.73 8.70
C GLY A 258 -16.59 -10.32 8.56
N GLY A 259 -16.89 -9.42 9.51
CA GLY A 259 -16.22 -8.12 9.61
C GLY A 259 -14.93 -8.23 10.42
N THR A 260 -13.77 -7.99 9.80
CA THR A 260 -12.52 -7.84 10.54
C THR A 260 -12.47 -6.45 11.20
N THR A 261 -12.26 -6.39 12.51
CA THR A 261 -12.14 -5.14 13.28
C THR A 261 -10.84 -4.39 12.96
N THR A 262 -10.84 -3.58 11.90
CA THR A 262 -9.70 -2.76 11.44
C THR A 262 -9.74 -1.31 11.94
N MET A 263 -10.85 -0.89 12.55
CA MET A 263 -11.15 0.48 13.02
C MET A 263 -10.10 1.11 13.96
N GLY A 264 -9.37 0.31 14.74
CA GLY A 264 -8.31 0.81 15.64
C GLY A 264 -6.92 0.91 15.01
N MET A 265 -6.73 0.43 13.77
CA MET A 265 -5.40 0.29 13.17
C MET A 265 -4.94 1.57 12.44
N PHE A 266 -5.86 2.42 11.96
CA PHE A 266 -5.51 3.60 11.18
C PHE A 266 -4.99 4.78 12.00
N SER A 267 -5.56 5.05 13.18
CA SER A 267 -5.06 6.10 14.08
C SER A 267 -3.61 5.83 14.53
N ASN A 268 -3.27 4.56 14.73
CA ASN A 268 -1.91 4.10 14.98
C ASN A 268 -1.01 4.25 13.74
N LEU A 269 -1.54 4.00 12.54
CA LEU A 269 -0.80 4.14 11.29
C LEU A 269 -0.44 5.60 10.98
N VAL A 270 -1.35 6.57 11.14
CA VAL A 270 -1.05 8.00 10.88
C VAL A 270 0.05 8.52 11.82
N ASN A 271 0.05 8.09 13.08
CA ASN A 271 1.10 8.41 14.03
C ASN A 271 2.45 7.74 13.67
N LYS A 272 2.43 6.51 13.15
CA LYS A 272 3.64 5.79 12.68
C LYS A 272 4.15 6.31 11.32
N ALA A 273 3.26 6.75 10.43
CA ALA A 273 3.55 7.34 9.13
C ALA A 273 4.42 8.60 9.23
N SER A 274 4.22 9.41 10.28
CA SER A 274 5.06 10.57 10.58
C SER A 274 6.51 10.15 10.84
N LYS A 275 6.74 9.00 11.49
CA LYS A 275 8.08 8.42 11.67
C LYS A 275 8.64 7.88 10.35
N PHE A 276 7.80 7.25 9.53
CA PHE A 276 8.20 6.69 8.23
C PHE A 276 8.75 7.76 7.27
N ALA A 277 8.07 8.90 7.18
CA ALA A 277 8.51 10.03 6.35
C ALA A 277 9.77 10.71 6.91
N MET A 278 9.93 10.79 8.24
CA MET A 278 11.10 11.41 8.87
C MET A 278 12.35 10.52 8.82
N ASP A 279 12.21 9.21 8.96
CA ASP A 279 13.35 8.27 9.01
C ASP A 279 13.76 7.73 7.62
N GLY A 280 12.82 7.62 6.68
CA GLY A 280 13.05 7.09 5.33
C GLY A 280 13.67 8.09 4.35
N VAL A 281 13.29 9.37 4.41
CA VAL A 281 13.76 10.38 3.43
C VAL A 281 15.07 11.05 3.85
N LYS A 282 15.33 11.23 5.16
CA LYS A 282 16.53 11.94 5.64
C LYS A 282 17.82 11.11 5.59
N ASN A 283 17.74 9.79 5.54
CA ASN A 283 18.91 8.91 5.58
C ASN A 283 19.29 8.29 4.22
N LEU A 284 18.59 8.64 3.13
CA LEU A 284 18.88 8.12 1.79
C LEU A 284 19.49 9.16 0.82
N VAL A 285 19.57 10.44 1.21
CA VAL A 285 20.41 11.40 0.48
C VAL A 285 21.86 11.14 0.84
N VAL A 286 22.48 10.23 0.08
CA VAL A 286 23.94 10.10 0.02
C VAL A 286 24.49 11.49 -0.30
N LYS A 287 25.17 12.12 0.67
CA LYS A 287 26.11 13.21 0.36
C LYS A 287 27.07 12.65 -0.67
N GLN A 288 26.94 13.06 -1.93
CA GLN A 288 27.98 12.88 -2.93
C GLN A 288 29.24 13.52 -2.38
N TYR A 289 30.14 12.70 -1.82
CA TYR A 289 31.51 13.11 -1.65
C TYR A 289 32.10 13.20 -3.05
N VAL A 290 32.08 14.41 -3.61
CA VAL A 290 32.88 14.78 -4.77
C VAL A 290 34.33 14.62 -4.34
N SER A 291 34.91 13.46 -4.66
CA SER A 291 36.35 13.30 -4.77
C SER A 291 36.74 13.82 -6.16
N ALA A 292 37.27 15.05 -6.19
CA ALA A 292 38.05 15.52 -7.32
C ALA A 292 39.41 15.94 -6.75
N LEU A 293 40.36 15.02 -6.89
CA LEU A 293 41.78 15.31 -6.89
C LEU A 293 42.09 16.33 -8.00
N ALA A 294 42.61 17.48 -7.59
CA ALA A 294 43.68 18.21 -8.23
C ALA A 294 44.52 18.85 -7.13
#